data_AF-A0A5R8M4R2-F1
#
_entry.id   AF-A0A5R8M4R2-F1
#
_cell.length_a   1.000
_cell.length_b   1.000
_cell.length_c   1.000
_cell.angle_alpha   90.00
_cell.angle_beta   90.00
_cell.angle_gamma   90.00
#
_symmetry.space_group_name_H-M   'P 1'
#
loop_
_entity.id
_entity.type
_entity.pdbx_description
1 polymer ?
#
loop_
_entity_poly.entity_id
_entity_poly.type
_entity_poly.pdbx_seq_one_letter_code
_entity_poly.pdbx_strand_id
1 'polypeptide(L)' 'MKITINKKQQDYITNLIKSGEYQNKSEVVRDAVRLHRIHRETLIKNLRKEIKKGWEGPDSEKTIKAIIASKKKS' A
#
# COMPACT_ATOMS: atom_id res chain seq x y z
N MET A 1 24.52 -9.92 0.73
CA MET A 1 23.90 -8.88 1.58
C MET A 1 23.55 -9.49 2.93
N LYS A 2 23.95 -8.86 4.04
CA LYS A 2 23.61 -9.32 5.40
C LYS A 2 22.51 -8.42 5.94
N ILE A 3 21.36 -8.99 6.26
CA ILE A 3 20.18 -8.27 6.78
C ILE A 3 19.86 -8.86 8.14
N THR A 4 19.66 -8.01 9.13
CA THR A 4 19.16 -8.44 10.44
C THR A 4 17.64 -8.36 10.42
N ILE A 5 16.98 -9.46 10.75
CA ILE A 5 15.52 -9.56 10.87
C ILE A 5 15.16 -10.07 12.26
N ASN A 6 13.99 -9.67 12.75
CA ASN A 6 13.53 -10.08 14.08
C ASN A 6 13.04 -11.54 14.08
N LYS A 7 12.85 -12.10 15.28
CA LYS A 7 12.43 -13.49 15.45
C LYS A 7 11.09 -13.80 14.77
N LYS A 8 10.11 -12.89 14.86
CA LYS A 8 8.79 -13.04 14.21
C LYS A 8 8.91 -13.13 12.68
N GLN A 9 9.75 -12.29 12.08
CA GLN A 9 10.03 -12.32 10.64
C GLN A 9 10.72 -13.63 10.24
N GLN A 10 11.64 -14.11 11.07
CA GLN A 10 12.34 -15.36 10.80
C GLN A 10 11.42 -16.57 10.87
N ASP A 11 10.51 -16.62 11.85
CA ASP A 11 9.52 -17.69 11.98
C ASP A 11 8.53 -17.66 10.82
N TYR A 12 8.07 -16.47 10.43
CA TYR A 12 7.23 -16.27 9.25
C TYR A 12 7.88 -16.80 7.96
N ILE A 13 9.13 -16.38 7.67
CA ILE A 13 9.89 -16.87 6.50
C ILE A 13 10.08 -18.38 6.57
N THR A 14 10.31 -18.94 7.75
CA THR A 14 10.49 -20.38 7.92
C THR A 14 9.20 -21.15 7.61
N ASN A 15 8.04 -20.63 8.03
CA ASN A 15 6.75 -21.25 7.74
C ASN A 15 6.43 -21.24 6.23
N LEU A 16 6.75 -20.15 5.53
CA LEU A 16 6.58 -20.05 4.08
C LEU A 16 7.47 -21.00 3.28
N ILE A 17 8.68 -21.27 3.78
CA ILE A 17 9.55 -22.28 3.16
C ILE A 17 9.01 -23.69 3.45
N LYS A 18 8.53 -23.93 4.68
CA LYS A 18 7.93 -25.22 5.07
C LYS A 18 6.62 -25.52 4.32
N SER A 19 5.84 -24.51 3.96
CA SER A 19 4.63 -24.70 3.14
C SER A 19 4.96 -25.08 1.69
N GLY A 20 6.21 -24.95 1.26
CA GLY A 20 6.65 -25.21 -0.11
C GLY A 20 6.38 -24.06 -1.08
N GLU A 21 5.80 -22.94 -0.61
CA GLU A 21 5.57 -21.74 -1.43
C GLU A 21 6.86 -21.10 -1.90
N TYR A 22 7.94 -21.22 -1.11
CA TYR A 22 9.24 -20.65 -1.43
C TYR A 22 10.36 -21.67 -1.18
N GLN A 23 11.37 -21.66 -2.06
CA GLN A 23 12.49 -22.59 -1.99
C GLN A 23 13.54 -22.17 -0.95
N ASN A 24 13.68 -20.86 -0.72
CA ASN A 24 14.70 -20.32 0.18
C ASN A 24 14.34 -18.94 0.73
N LYS A 25 15.05 -18.54 1.80
CA LYS A 25 14.86 -17.25 2.46
C LYS A 25 15.08 -16.06 1.52
N SER A 26 16.04 -16.17 0.60
CA SER A 26 16.38 -15.09 -0.34
C SER A 26 15.25 -14.82 -1.31
N GLU A 27 14.50 -15.84 -1.71
CA GLU A 27 13.31 -15.72 -2.55
C GLU A 27 12.19 -14.96 -1.84
N VAL A 28 11.87 -15.35 -0.60
CA VAL A 28 10.87 -14.67 0.24
C VAL A 28 11.23 -13.19 0.42
N VAL A 29 12.51 -12.90 0.70
CA VAL A 29 12.98 -11.52 0.90
C VAL A 29 12.90 -10.72 -0.40
N ARG A 30 13.29 -11.29 -1.54
CA ARG A 30 13.18 -10.62 -2.85
C ARG A 30 11.72 -10.30 -3.17
N ASP A 31 10.82 -11.24 -2.92
CA ASP A 31 9.42 -11.07 -3.21
C ASP A 31 8.76 -10.01 -2.31
N ALA A 32 9.08 -10.02 -1.01
CA ALA A 32 8.64 -9.00 -0.07
C ALA A 32 9.13 -7.59 -0.47
N VAL A 33 10.40 -7.45 -0.88
CA VAL A 33 10.95 -6.17 -1.36
C VAL A 33 10.28 -5.73 -2.65
N ARG A 34 10.01 -6.66 -3.57
CA ARG A 34 9.28 -6.38 -4.82
C ARG A 34 7.87 -5.86 -4.52
N LEU A 35 7.13 -6.55 -3.64
CA LEU A 35 5.78 -6.16 -3.24
C LEU A 35 5.78 -4.79 -2.54
N HIS A 36 6.73 -4.54 -1.64
CA HIS A 36 6.89 -3.25 -0.99
C HIS A 36 7.13 -2.12 -2.01
N ARG A 37 8.01 -2.35 -2.99
CA ARG A 37 8.28 -1.39 -4.06
C ARG A 37 7.03 -1.09 -4.87
N ILE A 38 6.34 -2.11 -5.36
CA ILE A 38 5.11 -1.97 -6.15
C ILE A 38 4.07 -1.19 -5.35
N HIS A 39 3.83 -1.59 -4.09
CA HIS A 39 2.86 -0.93 -3.22
C HIS A 39 3.17 0.56 -3.06
N ARG A 40 4.43 0.90 -2.79
CA ARG A 40 4.87 2.30 -2.62
C ARG A 40 4.71 3.11 -3.91
N GLU A 41 5.13 2.55 -5.05
CA GLU A 41 5.00 3.21 -6.36
C GLU A 41 3.53 3.43 -6.73
N THR A 42 2.68 2.41 -6.55
CA THR A 42 1.24 2.49 -6.83
C THR A 42 0.55 3.50 -5.91
N LEU A 43 0.83 3.49 -4.61
CA LEU A 43 0.27 4.47 -3.67
C LEU A 43 0.63 5.89 -4.06
N ILE A 44 1.91 6.17 -4.33
CA ILE A 44 2.37 7.51 -4.71
C ILE A 44 1.74 7.94 -6.04
N LYS A 45 1.68 7.04 -7.03
CA LYS A 45 1.05 7.31 -8.31
C LYS A 45 -0.42 7.66 -8.16
N ASN A 46 -1.17 6.86 -7.38
CA ASN A 46 -2.59 7.07 -7.15
C ASN A 46 -2.85 8.37 -6.38
N LEU A 47 -2.08 8.63 -5.33
CA LEU A 47 -2.19 9.88 -4.57
C LEU A 47 -1.96 11.09 -5.46
N ARG A 48 -0.89 11.08 -6.28
CA ARG A 48 -0.62 12.15 -7.25
C ARG A 48 -1.76 12.30 -8.27
N LYS A 49 -2.33 11.19 -8.73
CA LYS A 49 -3.47 11.21 -9.65
C LYS A 49 -4.70 11.89 -9.02
N GLU A 50 -5.04 11.55 -7.77
CA GLU A 50 -6.18 12.16 -7.08
C GLU A 50 -5.95 13.64 -6.74
N ILE A 51 -4.72 14.01 -6.35
CA ILE A 51 -4.34 15.43 -6.18
C ILE A 51 -4.51 16.18 -7.50
N LYS A 52 -4.01 15.62 -8.60
CA LYS A 52 -4.10 16.23 -9.94
C LYS A 52 -5.56 16.44 -10.35
N LYS A 53 -6.45 15.46 -10.11
CA LYS A 53 -7.89 15.61 -10.34
C LYS A 53 -8.51 16.75 -9.54
N GLY A 54 -8.08 16.95 -8.29
CA GLY A 54 -8.54 18.06 -7.46
C GLY A 54 -8.04 19.41 -7.98
N TRP A 55 -6.78 19.48 -8.42
CA TRP A 55 -6.16 20.71 -8.90
C TRP A 55 -6.66 21.15 -10.28
N GLU A 56 -6.89 20.19 -11.19
CA GLU A 56 -7.44 20.44 -12.53
C GLU A 56 -8.98 20.43 -12.55
N GLY A 57 -9.60 20.09 -11.43
CA GLY A 57 -11.04 20.07 -11.27
C GLY A 57 -11.61 21.49 -11.10
N PRO A 58 -12.91 21.68 -11.37
CA PRO A 58 -13.56 22.95 -11.09
C PRO A 58 -13.60 23.23 -9.59
N ASP A 59 -13.57 24.50 -9.23
CA ASP A 59 -13.75 24.94 -7.85
C ASP A 59 -15.11 24.47 -7.31
N SER A 60 -15.12 24.06 -6.05
CA SER A 60 -16.37 23.66 -5.39
C SER A 60 -17.02 24.84 -4.70
N GLU A 61 -18.24 25.17 -5.10
CA GLU A 61 -19.09 26.15 -4.40
C GLU A 61 -19.75 25.56 -3.13
N LYS A 62 -19.53 24.26 -2.85
CA LYS A 62 -20.20 23.58 -1.74
C LYS A 62 -19.62 24.02 -0.40
N THR A 63 -20.48 24.58 0.45
CA THR A 63 -20.16 24.78 1.86
C THR A 63 -20.15 23.46 2.62
N ILE A 64 -19.42 23.42 3.73
CA ILE A 64 -19.35 22.25 4.63
C ILE A 64 -20.76 21.81 5.08
N LYS A 65 -21.64 22.77 5.39
CA LYS A 65 -23.04 22.48 5.78
C LYS A 65 -23.81 21.77 4.66
N ALA A 66 -23.65 22.22 3.41
CA ALA A 66 -24.28 21.60 2.26
C ALA A 66 -23.76 20.16 2.01
N ILE A 67 -22.47 19.93 2.21
CA ILE A 67 -21.86 18.60 2.10
C ILE A 67 -22.47 17.65 3.15
N ILE A 68 -22.55 18.08 4.41
CA ILE A 68 -23.12 17.26 5.51
C ILE A 68 -24.60 16.96 5.24
N ALA A 69 -25.38 17.95 4.82
CA ALA A 69 -26.80 17.76 4.50
C ALA A 69 -27.01 16.75 3.36
N SER A 70 -26.15 16.78 2.33
CA SER A 70 -26.23 15.86 1.18
C SER A 70 -25.96 14.40 1.56
N LYS A 71 -25.14 14.15 2.59
CA LYS A 71 -24.84 12.80 3.09
C LYS A 71 -25.92 12.22 3.99
N LYS A 72 -26.75 13.05 4.63
CA LYS A 72 -27.85 12.59 5.51
C LYS A 72 -29.13 12.20 4.77
N LYS A 73 -29.30 12.67 3.53
CA LYS A 73 -30.46 12.35 2.68
C LYS A 73 -30.27 11.09 1.83
N SER A 74 -29.14 10.40 1.95
CA SER A 74 -28.77 9.24 1.15
C SER A 74 -28.71 7.97 1.98
#